data_AF-A0A3L8PIK9-F1
#
_entry.id   AF-A0A3L8PIK9-F1
#
_cell.length_a   1.000
_cell.length_b   1.000
_cell.length_c   1.000
_cell.angle_alpha   90.00
_cell.angle_beta   90.00
_cell.angle_gamma   90.00
#
_symmetry.space_group_name_H-M   'P 1'
#
loop_
_entity.id
_entity.type
_entity.pdbx_description
1 polymer ?
#
loop_
_entity_poly.entity_id
_entity_poly.type
_entity_poly.pdbx_seq_one_letter_code
_entity_poly.pdbx_strand_id
1 'polypeptide(L)'
;MRGCLRERTAMRPPYRSCRRSCLRYARAMAFRILVVCTANVCRSPLAAGLLRRRLDSGAFVVESAGIRALDGGRTDANVVQRLTRRGIHLPDLAARQLTPDIARQADLILTATRDHRGDVLEVFPGALRRTFTLLEFAALAPRVGANGPADLVRGAAMMRSDGPQDVDIEDPIGRSDDVHDAVARQIEEAVDTIAKNLAP
;
A
#
# COMPACT_ATOMS: atom_id res chain seq x y z
N MET A 1 -60.94 -15.55 -26.53
CA MET A 1 -61.17 -15.00 -25.17
C MET A 1 -60.29 -15.76 -24.18
N ARG A 2 -59.49 -15.03 -23.38
CA ARG A 2 -59.02 -15.34 -22.01
C ARG A 2 -58.40 -16.74 -21.81
N GLY A 3 -57.09 -16.93 -21.70
CA GLY A 3 -56.19 -16.31 -20.72
C GLY A 3 -56.14 -17.16 -19.45
N CYS A 4 -54.99 -17.74 -19.10
CA CYS A 4 -54.46 -17.72 -17.73
C CYS A 4 -53.05 -18.32 -17.68
N LEU A 5 -52.09 -17.48 -17.33
CA LEU A 5 -50.75 -17.82 -16.88
C LEU A 5 -50.81 -18.66 -15.60
N ARG A 6 -49.99 -19.71 -15.49
CA ARG A 6 -49.37 -20.09 -14.21
C ARG A 6 -47.90 -20.47 -14.40
N GLU A 7 -47.08 -19.49 -14.03
CA GLU A 7 -45.95 -19.63 -13.11
C GLU A 7 -44.83 -20.58 -13.53
N ARG A 8 -43.89 -20.01 -14.30
CA ARG A 8 -42.47 -20.34 -14.19
C ARG A 8 -42.04 -20.05 -12.76
N THR A 9 -41.81 -21.08 -11.97
CA THR A 9 -41.08 -20.97 -10.71
C THR A 9 -39.70 -20.39 -10.98
N ALA A 10 -39.55 -19.09 -10.75
CA ALA A 10 -38.26 -18.43 -10.65
C ALA A 10 -37.49 -19.09 -9.50
N MET A 11 -36.47 -19.86 -9.86
CA MET A 11 -35.47 -20.39 -8.94
C MET A 11 -34.76 -19.20 -8.30
N ARG A 12 -35.21 -18.78 -7.11
CA ARG A 12 -34.52 -17.77 -6.30
C ARG A 12 -33.26 -18.43 -5.72
N PRO A 13 -32.05 -17.90 -5.95
CA PRO A 13 -30.86 -18.48 -5.33
C PRO A 13 -30.89 -18.21 -3.80
N PRO A 14 -30.54 -19.20 -2.95
CA PRO A 14 -30.81 -19.14 -1.52
C PRO A 14 -29.72 -18.43 -0.68
N TYR A 15 -28.68 -17.84 -1.27
CA TYR A 15 -27.49 -17.45 -0.50
C TYR A 15 -27.36 -15.93 -0.27
N ARG A 16 -28.14 -15.39 0.66
CA ARG A 16 -27.88 -14.05 1.25
C ARG A 16 -26.76 -14.07 2.31
N SER A 17 -26.42 -15.23 2.88
CA SER A 17 -25.41 -15.39 3.94
C SER A 17 -23.96 -15.50 3.44
N CYS A 18 -23.76 -15.78 2.14
CA CYS A 18 -22.42 -16.02 1.57
C CYS A 18 -21.57 -14.75 1.46
N ARG A 19 -22.18 -13.55 1.39
CA ARG A 19 -21.43 -12.29 1.23
C ARG A 19 -20.48 -12.00 2.39
N ARG A 20 -20.89 -12.22 3.65
CA ARG A 20 -20.02 -11.90 4.81
C ARG A 20 -18.84 -12.88 4.95
N SER A 21 -19.04 -14.16 4.67
CA SER A 21 -17.99 -15.17 4.72
C SER A 21 -17.00 -15.00 3.56
N CYS A 22 -17.51 -14.78 2.34
CA CYS A 22 -16.70 -14.57 1.15
C CYS A 22 -15.89 -13.26 1.21
N LEU A 23 -16.45 -12.17 1.75
CA LEU A 23 -15.72 -10.92 1.99
C LEU A 23 -14.59 -11.08 3.03
N ARG A 24 -14.76 -11.91 4.07
CA ARG A 24 -13.68 -12.22 5.02
C ARG A 24 -12.60 -13.08 4.37
N TYR A 25 -12.99 -14.05 3.55
CA TYR A 25 -12.06 -14.94 2.85
C TYR A 25 -11.25 -14.20 1.77
N ALA A 26 -11.90 -13.38 0.95
CA ALA A 26 -11.24 -12.51 -0.03
C ALA A 26 -10.25 -11.54 0.65
N ARG A 27 -10.61 -10.98 1.81
CA ARG A 27 -9.74 -10.11 2.60
C ARG A 27 -8.56 -10.85 3.26
N ALA A 28 -8.64 -12.18 3.40
CA ALA A 28 -7.55 -13.04 3.84
C ALA A 28 -6.67 -13.54 2.67
N MET A 29 -7.14 -13.43 1.43
CA MET A 29 -6.42 -13.80 0.21
C MET A 29 -5.78 -12.60 -0.50
N ALA A 30 -6.12 -11.37 -0.10
CA ALA A 30 -5.58 -10.16 -0.70
C ALA A 30 -4.16 -9.87 -0.21
N PHE A 31 -3.27 -9.50 -1.13
CA PHE A 31 -1.87 -9.17 -0.85
C PHE A 31 -1.77 -7.83 -0.13
N ARG A 32 -1.10 -7.82 1.03
CA ARG A 32 -1.11 -6.69 1.98
C ARG A 32 0.17 -5.86 1.86
N ILE A 33 0.00 -4.59 1.51
CA ILE A 33 1.10 -3.63 1.37
C ILE A 33 0.99 -2.59 2.48
N LEU A 34 2.06 -2.41 3.24
CA LEU A 34 2.16 -1.39 4.28
C LEU A 34 3.22 -0.36 3.90
N VAL A 35 2.84 0.92 3.88
CA VAL A 35 3.79 2.02 3.69
C VAL A 35 4.10 2.70 5.01
N VAL A 36 5.39 2.91 5.32
CA VAL A 36 5.86 3.43 6.61
C VAL A 36 6.75 4.66 6.43
N CYS A 37 6.51 5.70 7.23
CA CYS A 37 7.43 6.83 7.41
C CYS A 37 7.50 7.22 8.89
N THR A 38 7.96 8.44 9.22
CA THR A 38 8.11 8.88 10.61
C THR A 38 6.76 9.04 11.32
N ALA A 39 5.95 10.02 10.90
CA ALA A 39 4.74 10.43 11.62
C ALA A 39 3.43 9.97 10.97
N ASN A 40 3.49 9.29 9.82
CA ASN A 40 2.31 8.89 9.02
C ASN A 40 1.38 10.03 8.59
N VAL A 41 1.95 11.21 8.31
CA VAL A 41 1.15 12.38 7.87
C VAL A 41 1.53 12.91 6.49
N CYS A 42 2.68 12.52 5.91
CA CYS A 42 3.15 13.08 4.64
C CYS A 42 3.50 12.00 3.59
N ARG A 43 4.73 11.45 3.64
CA ARG A 43 5.25 10.51 2.65
C ARG A 43 4.46 9.20 2.55
N SER A 44 4.18 8.52 3.67
CA SER A 44 3.48 7.23 3.64
C SER A 44 1.99 7.32 3.26
N PRO A 45 1.20 8.32 3.71
CA PRO A 45 -0.17 8.48 3.21
C PRO A 45 -0.24 8.79 1.72
N LEU A 46 0.69 9.60 1.20
CA LEU A 46 0.76 9.92 -0.23
C LEU A 46 0.99 8.66 -1.08
N ALA A 47 2.04 7.90 -0.76
CA ALA A 47 2.38 6.67 -1.48
C ALA A 47 1.26 5.61 -1.38
N ALA A 48 0.66 5.43 -0.19
CA ALA A 48 -0.45 4.51 -0.01
C ALA A 48 -1.69 4.91 -0.83
N GLY A 49 -2.04 6.20 -0.86
CA GLY A 49 -3.13 6.72 -1.68
C GLY A 49 -2.91 6.47 -3.18
N LEU A 50 -1.68 6.73 -3.65
CA LEU A 50 -1.28 6.51 -5.05
C LEU A 50 -1.30 5.02 -5.43
N LEU A 51 -0.86 4.13 -4.54
CA LEU A 51 -0.91 2.67 -4.74
C LEU A 51 -2.36 2.17 -4.77
N ARG A 52 -3.23 2.63 -3.85
CA ARG A 52 -4.66 2.27 -3.84
C ARG A 52 -5.37 2.63 -5.14
N ARG A 53 -4.97 3.73 -5.78
CA ARG A 53 -5.54 4.13 -7.07
C ARG A 53 -5.12 3.22 -8.22
N ARG A 54 -3.90 2.67 -8.15
CA ARG A 54 -3.29 1.89 -9.23
C ARG A 54 -3.50 0.39 -9.11
N LEU A 55 -3.78 -0.11 -7.92
CA LEU A 55 -3.97 -1.53 -7.63
C LEU A 55 -5.44 -1.89 -7.44
N ASP A 56 -5.83 -3.08 -7.89
CA ASP A 56 -7.19 -3.59 -7.68
C ASP A 56 -7.47 -3.88 -6.20
N SER A 57 -8.54 -3.30 -5.67
CA SER A 57 -8.95 -3.45 -4.27
C SER A 57 -9.45 -4.86 -3.90
N GLY A 58 -9.73 -5.71 -4.89
CA GLY A 58 -10.07 -7.13 -4.69
C GLY A 58 -8.84 -8.00 -4.44
N ALA A 59 -7.70 -7.67 -5.06
CA ALA A 59 -6.45 -8.42 -4.96
C ALA A 59 -5.46 -7.81 -3.95
N PHE A 60 -5.53 -6.50 -3.68
CA PHE A 60 -4.57 -5.79 -2.84
C PHE A 60 -5.23 -5.01 -1.72
N VAL A 61 -4.60 -5.06 -0.54
CA VAL A 61 -4.93 -4.20 0.61
C VAL A 61 -3.73 -3.32 0.87
N VAL A 62 -3.86 -2.02 0.61
CA VAL A 62 -2.80 -1.04 0.85
C VAL A 62 -3.14 -0.22 2.09
N GLU A 63 -2.19 -0.12 3.01
CA GLU A 63 -2.30 0.63 4.25
C GLU A 63 -1.05 1.46 4.50
N SER A 64 -1.13 2.38 5.47
CA SER A 64 0.04 3.13 5.93
C SER A 64 0.13 3.15 7.46
N ALA A 65 1.32 3.40 7.98
CA ALA A 65 1.61 3.60 9.39
C ALA A 65 2.86 4.49 9.55
N GLY A 66 3.21 4.82 10.80
CA GLY A 66 4.41 5.58 11.12
C GLY A 66 5.12 5.07 12.36
N ILE A 67 6.44 5.20 12.39
CA ILE A 67 7.29 4.75 13.50
C ILE A 67 7.00 5.52 14.78
N ARG A 68 6.66 6.81 14.66
CA ARG A 68 6.36 7.73 15.78
C ARG A 68 5.08 8.50 15.49
N ALA A 69 4.07 7.81 14.95
CA ALA A 69 2.80 8.43 14.62
C ALA A 69 1.94 8.60 15.87
N LEU A 70 1.22 9.72 15.93
CA LEU A 70 0.17 9.90 16.91
C LEU A 70 -1.13 9.35 16.33
N ASP A 71 -1.69 8.31 16.95
CA ASP A 71 -2.95 7.71 16.49
C ASP A 71 -4.07 8.74 16.40
N GLY A 72 -4.78 8.77 15.26
CA GLY A 72 -5.82 9.76 14.99
C GLY A 72 -5.29 11.13 14.56
N GLY A 73 -3.98 11.30 14.44
CA GLY A 73 -3.35 12.53 13.97
C GLY A 73 -3.80 12.90 12.56
N ARG A 74 -3.92 14.21 12.30
CA ARG A 74 -4.35 14.72 10.99
C ARG A 74 -3.22 14.58 9.98
N THR A 75 -3.56 14.06 8.79
CA THR A 75 -2.65 14.08 7.64
C THR A 75 -2.33 15.52 7.24
N ASP A 76 -1.11 15.74 6.78
CA ASP A 76 -0.65 17.00 6.22
C ASP A 76 -1.58 17.51 5.10
N ALA A 77 -1.92 18.81 5.16
CA ALA A 77 -2.89 19.42 4.27
C ALA A 77 -2.41 19.42 2.81
N ASN A 78 -1.09 19.55 2.56
CA ASN A 78 -0.55 19.47 1.21
C ASN A 78 -0.76 18.08 0.61
N VAL A 79 -0.59 17.03 1.42
CA VAL A 79 -0.85 15.65 0.96
C VAL A 79 -2.33 15.43 0.65
N VAL A 80 -3.24 15.88 1.52
CA VAL A 80 -4.68 15.80 1.27
C VAL A 80 -5.04 16.54 -0.03
N GLN A 81 -4.53 17.75 -0.23
CA GLN A 81 -4.78 18.54 -1.44
C GLN A 81 -4.24 17.84 -2.70
N ARG A 82 -3.03 17.28 -2.64
CA ARG A 82 -2.38 16.58 -3.75
C ARG A 82 -3.13 15.31 -4.16
N LEU A 83 -3.62 14.54 -3.19
CA LEU A 83 -4.45 13.36 -3.43
C LEU A 83 -5.82 13.75 -3.99
N THR A 84 -6.44 14.79 -3.41
CA THR A 84 -7.74 15.31 -3.87
C THR A 84 -7.69 15.80 -5.32
N ARG A 85 -6.64 16.56 -5.70
CA ARG A 85 -6.42 16.99 -7.10
C ARG A 85 -6.29 15.82 -8.08
N ARG A 86 -5.91 14.64 -7.59
CA ARG A 86 -5.78 13.40 -8.36
C ARG A 86 -7.06 12.54 -8.29
N GLY A 87 -8.16 13.04 -7.73
CA GLY A 87 -9.40 12.30 -7.54
C GLY A 87 -9.32 11.21 -6.48
N ILE A 88 -8.27 11.20 -5.64
CA ILE A 88 -8.09 10.24 -4.57
C ILE A 88 -8.65 10.84 -3.29
N HIS A 89 -9.84 10.41 -2.91
CA HIS A 89 -10.46 10.77 -1.64
C HIS A 89 -10.20 9.69 -0.60
N LEU A 90 -9.52 10.05 0.48
CA LEU A 90 -9.24 9.16 1.60
C LEU A 90 -9.93 9.73 2.85
N PRO A 91 -11.23 9.44 3.06
CA PRO A 91 -11.98 9.99 4.20
C PRO A 91 -11.40 9.54 5.54
N ASP A 92 -10.72 8.39 5.57
CA ASP A 92 -10.16 7.79 6.78
C ASP A 92 -8.63 7.99 6.90
N LEU A 93 -8.08 9.05 6.29
CA LEU A 93 -6.64 9.32 6.33
C LEU A 93 -6.21 9.92 7.68
N ALA A 94 -6.13 9.06 8.68
CA ALA A 94 -5.59 9.38 9.99
C ALA A 94 -4.23 8.71 10.20
N ALA A 95 -3.33 9.40 10.89
CA ALA A 95 -2.06 8.84 11.30
C ALA A 95 -2.29 7.64 12.22
N ARG A 96 -1.49 6.59 12.02
CA ARG A 96 -1.54 5.34 12.76
C ARG A 96 -0.13 4.88 13.15
N GLN A 97 0.07 4.58 14.42
CA GLN A 97 1.32 4.06 14.96
C GLN A 97 1.59 2.65 14.44
N LEU A 98 2.84 2.41 14.01
CA LEU A 98 3.30 1.08 13.66
C LEU A 98 3.36 0.21 14.92
N THR A 99 2.77 -0.98 14.83
CA THR A 99 2.84 -2.01 15.87
C THR A 99 3.38 -3.32 15.28
N PRO A 100 3.90 -4.25 16.12
CA PRO A 100 4.32 -5.56 15.65
C PRO A 100 3.21 -6.33 14.94
N ASP A 101 1.95 -6.18 15.38
CA ASP A 101 0.80 -6.83 14.75
C ASP A 101 0.52 -6.29 13.34
N ILE A 102 0.62 -4.97 13.15
CA ILE A 102 0.48 -4.34 11.84
C ILE A 102 1.63 -4.81 10.92
N ALA A 103 2.87 -4.79 11.41
CA ALA A 103 4.03 -5.24 10.64
C ALA A 103 3.92 -6.73 10.26
N ARG A 104 3.45 -7.58 11.17
CA ARG A 104 3.28 -9.03 10.95
C ARG A 104 2.29 -9.34 9.83
N GLN A 105 1.23 -8.56 9.70
CA GLN A 105 0.17 -8.78 8.71
C GLN A 105 0.55 -8.36 7.29
N ALA A 106 1.59 -7.54 7.09
CA ALA A 106 1.98 -7.11 5.75
C ALA A 106 2.68 -8.23 4.97
N ASP A 107 2.43 -8.34 3.67
CA ASP A 107 3.20 -9.19 2.75
C ASP A 107 4.37 -8.42 2.13
N LEU A 108 4.24 -7.09 2.06
CA LEU A 108 5.26 -6.13 1.62
C LEU A 108 5.22 -4.88 2.50
N ILE A 109 6.36 -4.44 3.01
CA ILE A 109 6.54 -3.18 3.74
C ILE A 109 7.45 -2.27 2.93
N LEU A 110 6.98 -1.04 2.66
CA LEU A 110 7.69 -0.01 1.92
C LEU A 110 7.98 1.16 2.85
N THR A 111 9.24 1.50 3.06
CA THR A 111 9.65 2.58 3.94
C THR A 111 10.12 3.80 3.16
N ALA A 112 9.98 5.00 3.74
CA ALA A 112 10.49 6.22 3.10
C ALA A 112 12.03 6.29 3.08
N THR A 113 12.70 5.68 4.08
CA THR A 113 14.17 5.68 4.20
C THR A 113 14.68 4.35 4.76
N ARG A 114 15.99 4.13 4.70
CA ARG A 114 16.71 3.00 5.29
C ARG A 114 16.63 3.00 6.81
N ASP A 115 16.68 4.17 7.43
CA ASP A 115 16.50 4.29 8.89
C ASP A 115 15.11 3.79 9.30
N HIS A 116 14.05 4.20 8.59
CA HIS A 116 12.71 3.65 8.83
C HIS A 116 12.63 2.15 8.60
N ARG A 117 13.41 1.59 7.66
CA ARG A 117 13.51 0.13 7.50
C ARG A 117 14.17 -0.49 8.73
N GLY A 118 15.24 0.11 9.27
CA GLY A 118 15.82 -0.27 10.55
C GLY A 118 14.77 -0.29 11.67
N ASP A 119 14.04 0.82 11.83
CA ASP A 119 12.99 0.96 12.84
C ASP A 119 11.89 -0.11 12.72
N VAL A 120 11.43 -0.41 11.49
CA VAL A 120 10.46 -1.49 11.24
C VAL A 120 11.01 -2.84 11.72
N LEU A 121 12.29 -3.10 11.51
CA LEU A 121 12.94 -4.35 11.88
C LEU A 121 13.25 -4.44 13.37
N GLU A 122 13.41 -3.31 14.06
CA GLU A 122 13.44 -3.29 15.53
C GLU A 122 12.07 -3.66 16.11
N VAL A 123 10.98 -3.14 15.52
CA VAL A 123 9.61 -3.47 15.93
C VAL A 123 9.25 -4.92 15.60
N PHE A 124 9.65 -5.42 14.43
CA PHE A 124 9.37 -6.79 14.00
C PHE A 124 10.47 -7.35 13.06
N PRO A 125 11.48 -8.05 13.61
CA PRO A 125 12.60 -8.60 12.83
C PRO A 125 12.18 -9.59 11.73
N GLY A 126 11.06 -10.27 11.92
CA GLY A 126 10.52 -11.25 10.97
C GLY A 126 10.13 -10.68 9.60
N ALA A 127 10.06 -9.35 9.45
CA ALA A 127 9.76 -8.69 8.19
C ALA A 127 10.99 -8.40 7.29
N LEU A 128 12.21 -8.82 7.68
CA LEU A 128 13.46 -8.52 6.95
C LEU A 128 13.40 -8.78 5.43
N ARG A 129 12.83 -9.93 5.04
CA ARG A 129 12.75 -10.35 3.64
C ARG A 129 11.65 -9.66 2.84
N ARG A 130 10.80 -8.88 3.49
CA ARG A 130 9.67 -8.19 2.87
C ARG A 130 9.61 -6.70 3.19
N THR A 131 10.68 -6.14 3.74
CA THR A 131 10.80 -4.71 4.03
C THR A 131 11.87 -4.10 3.15
N PHE A 132 11.49 -3.07 2.39
CA PHE A 132 12.35 -2.34 1.47
C PHE A 132 12.09 -0.86 1.63
N THR A 133 13.03 0.00 1.20
CA THR A 133 12.63 1.39 0.94
C THR A 133 11.80 1.44 -0.35
N LEU A 134 11.00 2.50 -0.51
CA LEU A 134 10.15 2.68 -1.68
C LEU A 134 10.99 2.68 -2.99
N LEU A 135 12.09 3.43 -3.00
CA LEU A 135 12.96 3.56 -4.18
C LEU A 135 13.75 2.28 -4.46
N GLU A 136 14.22 1.60 -3.41
CA GLU A 136 14.90 0.31 -3.53
C GLU A 136 13.98 -0.72 -4.20
N PHE A 137 12.74 -0.87 -3.72
CA PHE A 137 11.80 -1.83 -4.30
C PHE A 137 11.42 -1.47 -5.75
N ALA A 138 11.21 -0.18 -6.03
CA ALA A 138 10.92 0.29 -7.40
C ALA A 138 12.07 -0.01 -8.38
N ALA A 139 13.33 0.06 -7.92
CA ALA A 139 14.49 -0.26 -8.75
C ALA A 139 14.68 -1.78 -8.96
N LEU A 140 14.33 -2.60 -7.97
CA LEU A 140 14.50 -4.05 -8.03
C LEU A 140 13.35 -4.76 -8.76
N ALA A 141 12.11 -4.31 -8.57
CA ALA A 141 10.92 -5.00 -9.08
C ALA A 141 10.95 -5.30 -10.60
N PRO A 142 11.37 -4.37 -11.49
CA PRO A 142 11.44 -4.65 -12.93
C PRO A 142 12.48 -5.70 -13.33
N ARG A 143 13.42 -6.04 -12.45
CA ARG A 143 14.52 -6.97 -12.71
C ARG A 143 14.18 -8.41 -12.33
N VAL A 144 13.02 -8.63 -11.69
CA VAL A 144 12.61 -9.93 -11.17
C VAL A 144 11.54 -10.52 -12.06
N GLY A 145 11.83 -11.67 -12.68
CA GLY A 145 10.81 -12.50 -13.32
C GLY A 145 9.95 -13.18 -12.26
N ALA A 146 8.73 -12.70 -12.04
CA ALA A 146 7.82 -13.19 -10.99
C ALA A 146 6.48 -13.65 -11.56
N ASN A 147 5.91 -14.72 -11.02
CA ASN A 147 4.56 -15.20 -11.37
C ASN A 147 3.47 -14.62 -10.45
N GLY A 148 3.82 -13.63 -9.63
CA GLY A 148 2.89 -12.93 -8.75
C GLY A 148 3.58 -12.09 -7.67
N PRO A 149 2.83 -11.34 -6.86
CA PRO A 149 3.37 -10.41 -5.87
C PRO A 149 4.32 -11.04 -4.85
N ALA A 150 4.02 -12.25 -4.38
CA ALA A 150 4.88 -12.95 -3.41
C ALA A 150 6.22 -13.38 -4.01
N ASP A 151 6.24 -13.83 -5.28
CA ASP A 151 7.47 -14.14 -6.00
C ASP A 151 8.31 -12.89 -6.23
N LEU A 152 7.66 -11.78 -6.59
CA LEU A 152 8.30 -10.49 -6.81
C LEU A 152 9.05 -10.03 -5.56
N VAL A 153 8.39 -10.07 -4.40
CA VAL A 153 8.99 -9.72 -3.11
C VAL A 153 10.16 -10.63 -2.77
N ARG A 154 10.02 -11.96 -2.96
CA ARG A 154 11.11 -12.91 -2.72
C ARG A 154 12.31 -12.66 -3.62
N GLY A 155 12.09 -12.48 -4.92
CA GLY A 155 13.15 -12.22 -5.88
C GLY A 155 13.86 -10.90 -5.61
N ALA A 156 13.11 -9.83 -5.30
CA ALA A 156 13.68 -8.54 -4.92
C ALA A 156 14.54 -8.66 -3.66
N ALA A 157 14.13 -9.47 -2.67
CA ALA A 157 14.92 -9.71 -1.47
C ALA A 157 16.26 -10.40 -1.77
N MET A 158 16.29 -11.31 -2.75
CA MET A 158 17.52 -12.00 -3.17
C MET A 158 18.47 -11.08 -3.94
N MET A 159 17.95 -10.09 -4.67
CA MET A 159 18.73 -9.13 -5.45
C MET A 159 19.09 -7.85 -4.68
N ARG A 160 18.81 -7.78 -3.37
CA ARG A 160 18.98 -6.56 -2.57
C ARG A 160 20.40 -5.99 -2.63
N SER A 161 21.42 -6.86 -2.67
CA SER A 161 22.83 -6.45 -2.75
C SER A 161 23.17 -5.72 -4.06
N ASP A 162 22.37 -5.94 -5.12
CA ASP A 162 22.54 -5.31 -6.44
C ASP A 162 21.64 -4.06 -6.61
N GLY A 163 21.01 -3.61 -5.51
CA GLY A 163 20.14 -2.45 -5.48
C GLY A 163 20.91 -1.12 -5.43
N PRO A 164 20.23 0.00 -5.77
CA PRO A 164 20.81 1.32 -5.60
C PRO A 164 21.16 1.62 -4.13
N GLN A 165 22.18 2.46 -3.93
CA GLN A 165 22.62 2.87 -2.59
C GLN A 165 21.87 4.10 -2.06
N ASP A 166 21.51 5.03 -2.97
CA ASP A 166 20.71 6.21 -2.65
C ASP A 166 19.23 5.90 -2.87
N VAL A 167 18.55 5.58 -1.77
CA VAL A 167 17.18 5.03 -1.77
C VAL A 167 16.29 5.68 -0.73
N ASP A 168 16.72 6.82 -0.21
CA ASP A 168 16.06 7.55 0.86
C ASP A 168 15.27 8.73 0.27
N ILE A 169 14.01 8.87 0.69
CA ILE A 169 13.15 9.98 0.31
C ILE A 169 13.23 11.05 1.40
N GLU A 170 13.73 12.22 1.02
CA GLU A 170 13.86 13.39 1.89
C GLU A 170 12.53 13.71 2.59
N ASP A 171 12.59 14.15 3.85
CA ASP A 171 11.39 14.58 4.57
C ASP A 171 11.02 16.03 4.20
N PRO A 172 9.87 16.28 3.54
CA PRO A 172 9.53 17.61 3.08
C PRO A 172 8.91 18.48 4.18
N ILE A 173 8.62 17.94 5.37
CA ILE A 173 7.95 18.70 6.45
C ILE A 173 8.73 19.97 6.82
N GLY A 174 8.06 21.11 6.80
CA GLY A 174 8.65 22.42 7.12
C GLY A 174 9.54 22.99 6.01
N ARG A 175 9.53 22.39 4.81
CA ARG A 175 10.30 22.85 3.64
C ARG A 175 9.39 23.60 2.65
N SER A 176 9.99 24.09 1.56
CA SER A 176 9.26 24.83 0.51
C SER A 176 8.36 23.91 -0.31
N ASP A 177 7.39 24.51 -1.00
CA ASP A 177 6.46 23.80 -1.89
C ASP A 177 7.19 23.04 -3.02
N ASP A 178 8.30 23.59 -3.53
CA ASP A 178 9.14 22.93 -4.55
C ASP A 178 9.73 21.60 -4.03
N VAL A 179 10.13 21.54 -2.76
CA VAL A 179 10.64 20.30 -2.13
C VAL A 179 9.49 19.30 -1.97
N HIS A 180 8.32 19.76 -1.55
CA HIS A 180 7.11 18.91 -1.50
C HIS A 180 6.74 18.37 -2.89
N ASP A 181 6.87 19.17 -3.94
CA ASP A 181 6.62 18.76 -5.33
C ASP A 181 7.63 17.74 -5.83
N ALA A 182 8.92 17.96 -5.57
CA ALA A 182 9.99 17.04 -5.93
C ALA A 182 9.81 15.66 -5.25
N VAL A 183 9.58 15.65 -3.94
CA VAL A 183 9.32 14.42 -3.17
C VAL A 183 8.05 13.71 -3.67
N ALA A 184 6.98 14.46 -3.95
CA ALA A 184 5.76 13.87 -4.46
C ALA A 184 5.95 13.21 -5.83
N ARG A 185 6.72 13.84 -6.73
CA ARG A 185 7.05 13.29 -8.05
C ARG A 185 7.87 12.00 -7.93
N GLN A 186 8.90 12.02 -7.08
CA GLN A 186 9.73 10.86 -6.81
C GLN A 186 8.92 9.67 -6.25
N ILE A 187 8.00 9.93 -5.32
CA ILE A 187 7.07 8.92 -4.80
C ILE A 187 6.15 8.39 -5.92
N GLU A 188 5.61 9.28 -6.76
CA GLU A 188 4.69 8.92 -7.82
C GLU A 188 5.34 8.00 -8.86
N GLU A 189 6.54 8.33 -9.34
CA GLU A 189 7.33 7.52 -10.28
C GLU A 189 7.67 6.13 -9.71
N ALA A 190 8.07 6.07 -8.44
CA ALA A 190 8.34 4.81 -7.76
C ALA A 190 7.07 3.97 -7.63
N VAL A 191 5.94 4.57 -7.24
CA VAL A 191 4.65 3.90 -7.12
C VAL A 191 4.14 3.39 -8.47
N ASP A 192 4.29 4.16 -9.55
CA ASP A 192 3.95 3.73 -10.92
C ASP A 192 4.70 2.46 -11.30
N THR A 193 6.01 2.44 -11.04
CA THR A 193 6.86 1.29 -11.34
C THR A 193 6.47 0.07 -10.49
N ILE A 194 6.25 0.27 -9.20
CA ILE A 194 5.85 -0.81 -8.28
C ILE A 194 4.50 -1.40 -8.67
N ALA A 195 3.50 -0.56 -8.95
CA ALA A 195 2.16 -1.02 -9.29
C ALA A 195 2.15 -1.84 -10.57
N LYS A 196 2.87 -1.37 -11.62
CA LYS A 196 3.01 -2.09 -12.89
C LYS A 196 3.63 -3.48 -12.72
N ASN A 197 4.55 -3.67 -11.78
CA ASN A 197 5.20 -4.97 -11.58
C ASN A 197 4.41 -5.90 -10.63
N LEU A 198 3.62 -5.33 -9.71
CA LEU A 198 2.74 -6.11 -8.83
C LEU A 198 1.50 -6.66 -9.57
N ALA A 199 1.01 -5.91 -10.55
CA ALA A 199 -0.14 -6.27 -11.37
C ALA A 199 0.16 -5.95 -12.85
N PRO A 200 1.01 -6.78 -13.52
CA PRO A 200 1.44 -6.56 -14.91
C PRO A 200 0.33 -6.74 -15.95
#